data_AF-A0A5P5ZNY1-F1
#
_entry.id   AF-A0A5P5ZNY1-F1
#
_cell.length_a   1.000
_cell.length_b   1.000
_cell.length_c   1.000
_cell.angle_alpha   90.00
_cell.angle_beta   90.00
_cell.angle_gamma   90.00
#
_symmetry.space_group_name_H-M   'P 1'
#
loop_
_entity.id
_entity.type
_entity.pdbx_description
1 polymer ?
#
loop_
_entity_poly.entity_id
_entity_poly.type
_entity_poly.pdbx_seq_one_letter_code
_entity_poly.pdbx_strand_id
1 'polypeptide(L)'
;MQNSFSQASLAQANWYDSIEEARAFICAATLGMEVISPKTLYINYPGNVKFVESLAFIELTKLMKHEFVINVSNGIFEVKESRERLNLFDEYCRWGHFEKFKSELKKPGNSRLRLQGFLSAIYGDQAEIVAYFIQHTLFPVERLYNSPLYECVRMDSVNSFHFLAQHFQPQEQLLPYILERDALAILKYILATPSLMDKMTQISQEDLTRIQRDMTKPRFDNQTMKLFKEKFRSALALHN
;
A
#
# COMPACT_ATOMS: atom_id res chain seq x y z
N MET A 1 -34.62 -26.68 -11.71
CA MET A 1 -33.41 -25.88 -11.49
C MET A 1 -33.84 -24.55 -10.91
N GLN A 2 -33.81 -24.42 -9.59
CA GLN A 2 -34.03 -23.16 -8.88
C GLN A 2 -32.67 -22.71 -8.36
N ASN A 3 -32.21 -21.56 -8.83
CA ASN A 3 -31.01 -20.91 -8.33
C ASN A 3 -31.30 -20.36 -6.94
N SER A 4 -30.77 -21.04 -5.93
CA SER A 4 -30.62 -20.49 -4.59
C SER A 4 -29.61 -19.35 -4.64
N PHE A 5 -30.10 -18.11 -4.74
CA PHE A 5 -29.33 -16.95 -4.35
C PHE A 5 -29.04 -17.07 -2.86
N SER A 6 -27.81 -17.48 -2.53
CA SER A 6 -27.29 -17.45 -1.18
C SER A 6 -27.34 -16.01 -0.68
N GLN A 7 -28.04 -15.80 0.44
CA GLN A 7 -28.08 -14.57 1.23
C GLN A 7 -26.67 -14.25 1.77
N ALA A 8 -25.78 -13.78 0.90
CA ALA A 8 -24.53 -13.16 1.31
C ALA A 8 -24.86 -11.79 1.91
N SER A 9 -24.94 -11.75 3.24
CA SER A 9 -24.86 -10.58 4.13
C SER A 9 -25.25 -9.23 3.50
N LEU A 10 -26.54 -8.90 3.55
CA LEU A 10 -26.99 -7.51 3.53
C LEU A 10 -26.46 -6.85 4.81
N ALA A 11 -25.30 -6.21 4.73
CA ALA A 11 -24.85 -5.27 5.76
C ALA A 11 -25.89 -4.14 5.82
N GLN A 12 -26.44 -3.89 7.00
CA GLN A 12 -27.34 -2.76 7.25
C GLN A 12 -26.61 -1.46 6.90
N ALA A 13 -26.98 -0.85 5.78
CA ALA A 13 -26.53 0.49 5.46
C ALA A 13 -27.27 1.47 6.39
N ASN A 14 -26.51 2.20 7.20
CA ASN A 14 -27.08 3.24 8.06
C ASN A 14 -27.05 4.57 7.30
N TRP A 15 -28.15 5.32 7.36
CA TRP A 15 -28.35 6.56 6.61
C TRP A 15 -28.41 7.73 7.59
N TYR A 16 -27.72 8.82 7.27
CA TYR A 16 -27.59 10.00 8.13
C TYR A 16 -27.82 11.29 7.34
N ASP A 17 -28.34 12.30 8.01
CA ASP A 17 -28.67 13.60 7.42
C ASP A 17 -27.44 14.52 7.32
N SER A 18 -26.35 14.20 8.05
CA SER A 18 -25.09 14.93 8.01
C SER A 18 -23.86 14.02 8.13
N ILE A 19 -22.70 14.54 7.71
CA ILE A 19 -21.42 13.84 7.88
C ILE A 19 -21.01 13.75 9.35
N GLU A 20 -21.40 14.74 10.17
CA GLU A 20 -21.16 14.77 11.62
C GLU A 20 -21.90 13.63 12.33
N GLU A 21 -23.15 13.36 11.97
CA GLU A 21 -23.92 12.23 12.50
C GLU A 21 -23.33 10.88 12.08
N ALA A 22 -22.95 10.74 10.81
CA ALA A 22 -22.28 9.54 10.30
C ALA A 22 -20.97 9.27 11.07
N ARG A 23 -20.17 10.31 11.33
CA ARG A 23 -18.94 10.22 12.13
C ARG A 23 -19.23 9.91 13.59
N ALA A 24 -20.24 10.53 14.20
CA ALA A 24 -20.62 10.26 15.58
C ALA A 24 -21.04 8.80 15.79
N PHE A 25 -21.79 8.22 14.83
CA PHE A 25 -22.11 6.80 14.83
C PHE A 25 -20.84 5.93 14.78
N ILE A 26 -19.91 6.21 13.86
CA ILE A 26 -18.65 5.46 13.75
C ILE A 26 -17.86 5.55 15.05
N CYS A 27 -17.72 6.75 15.64
CA CYS A 27 -17.05 6.94 16.94
C CYS A 27 -17.69 6.13 18.07
N ALA A 28 -19.04 6.10 18.14
CA ALA A 28 -19.75 5.30 19.13
C ALA A 28 -19.57 3.78 18.89
N ALA A 29 -19.61 3.34 17.63
CA ALA A 29 -19.47 1.93 17.25
C ALA A 29 -18.04 1.39 17.46
N THR A 30 -17.05 2.27 17.50
CA THR A 30 -15.62 1.92 17.54
C THR A 30 -14.96 2.26 18.88
N LEU A 31 -15.78 2.56 19.90
CA LEU A 31 -15.33 2.90 21.24
C LEU A 31 -14.51 1.73 21.84
N GLY A 32 -13.21 1.96 22.08
CA GLY A 32 -12.28 0.94 22.56
C GLY A 32 -11.59 0.11 21.46
N MET A 33 -11.78 0.45 20.18
CA MET A 33 -11.00 -0.11 19.06
C MET A 33 -9.79 0.77 18.74
N GLU A 34 -8.74 0.18 18.18
CA GLU A 34 -7.56 0.92 17.71
C GLU A 34 -7.76 1.42 16.27
N VAL A 35 -7.47 2.70 16.00
CA VAL A 35 -7.56 3.29 14.66
C VAL A 35 -6.36 2.85 13.82
N ILE A 36 -6.60 2.31 12.63
CA ILE A 36 -5.55 1.79 11.73
C ILE A 36 -5.06 2.85 10.75
N SER A 37 -5.98 3.62 10.18
CA SER A 37 -5.69 4.66 9.21
C SER A 37 -7.00 5.40 8.89
N PRO A 38 -7.02 6.74 8.93
CA PRO A 38 -7.95 7.48 8.10
C PRO A 38 -7.40 7.50 6.67
N LYS A 39 -8.20 7.12 5.68
CA LYS A 39 -7.97 7.49 4.28
C LYS A 39 -9.13 8.36 3.83
N THR A 40 -8.94 9.67 3.91
CA THR A 40 -9.83 10.63 3.27
C THR A 40 -9.43 10.72 1.80
N LEU A 41 -10.31 10.30 0.89
CA LEU A 41 -10.10 10.41 -0.54
C LEU A 41 -11.36 11.00 -1.14
N TYR A 42 -11.30 12.18 -1.74
CA TYR A 42 -12.45 12.74 -2.45
C TYR A 42 -12.40 12.28 -3.91
N ILE A 43 -13.18 11.27 -4.27
CA ILE A 43 -13.34 10.86 -5.67
C ILE A 43 -14.74 11.27 -6.13
N ASN A 44 -14.79 12.25 -7.04
CA ASN A 44 -15.99 12.59 -7.77
C ASN A 44 -16.24 11.50 -8.82
N TYR A 45 -17.10 10.52 -8.52
CA TYR A 45 -17.58 9.58 -9.53
C TYR A 45 -18.63 10.28 -10.42
N PRO A 46 -18.66 9.99 -11.74
CA PRO A 46 -19.80 10.35 -12.57
C PRO A 46 -21.00 9.49 -12.15
N GLY A 47 -21.88 10.07 -11.34
CA GLY A 47 -23.06 9.43 -10.74
C GLY A 47 -23.45 10.14 -9.45
N ASN A 48 -24.71 10.08 -9.04
CA ASN A 48 -25.21 10.80 -7.85
C ASN A 48 -24.59 10.33 -6.51
N VAL A 49 -23.71 9.32 -6.51
CA VAL A 49 -23.00 8.81 -5.34
C VAL A 49 -21.56 9.33 -5.35
N LYS A 50 -21.17 10.10 -4.34
CA LYS A 50 -19.77 10.51 -4.12
C LYS A 50 -19.21 9.76 -2.92
N PHE A 51 -18.02 9.19 -3.07
CA PHE A 51 -17.29 8.62 -1.94
C PHE A 51 -16.73 9.78 -1.09
N VAL A 52 -16.93 9.70 0.23
CA VAL A 52 -16.57 10.77 1.17
C VAL A 52 -15.33 10.39 1.98
N GLU A 53 -15.38 9.26 2.66
CA GLU A 53 -14.36 8.88 3.64
C GLU A 53 -14.33 7.36 3.88
N SER A 54 -13.15 6.80 4.11
CA SER A 54 -13.00 5.44 4.67
C SER A 54 -12.19 5.51 5.97
N LEU A 55 -12.71 4.84 7.00
CA LEU A 55 -12.13 4.71 8.33
C LEU A 55 -12.02 3.23 8.71
N ALA A 56 -10.82 2.79 9.11
CA ALA A 56 -10.59 1.42 9.53
C ALA A 56 -10.14 1.34 11.00
N PHE A 57 -10.69 0.36 11.71
CA PHE A 57 -10.48 0.10 13.14
C PHE A 57 -10.19 -1.38 13.38
N ILE A 58 -9.43 -1.70 14.43
CA ILE A 58 -9.24 -3.08 14.90
C ILE A 58 -9.85 -3.24 16.28
N GLU A 59 -10.75 -4.21 16.39
CA GLU A 59 -11.19 -4.75 17.67
C GLU A 59 -10.28 -5.93 18.05
N LEU A 60 -9.21 -5.63 18.81
CA LEU A 60 -8.20 -6.63 19.22
C LEU A 60 -8.80 -7.74 20.10
N THR A 61 -9.86 -7.47 20.85
CA THR A 61 -10.54 -8.47 21.68
C THR A 61 -11.25 -9.53 20.84
N LYS A 62 -11.71 -9.17 19.64
CA LYS A 62 -12.41 -10.08 18.71
C LYS A 62 -11.58 -10.48 17.51
N LEU A 63 -10.40 -9.88 17.32
CA LEU A 63 -9.55 -10.05 16.14
C LEU A 63 -10.32 -9.76 14.85
N MET A 64 -11.00 -8.62 14.84
CA MET A 64 -11.81 -8.17 13.71
C MET A 64 -11.36 -6.78 13.26
N LYS A 65 -11.19 -6.60 11.96
CA LYS A 65 -11.05 -5.30 11.33
C LYS A 65 -12.44 -4.84 10.92
N HIS A 66 -12.75 -3.62 11.30
CA HIS A 66 -13.97 -2.92 10.93
C HIS A 66 -13.57 -1.80 9.99
N GLU A 67 -14.07 -1.83 8.75
CA GLU A 67 -13.87 -0.75 7.79
C GLU A 67 -15.21 -0.12 7.48
N PHE A 68 -15.30 1.18 7.76
CA PHE A 68 -16.47 2.02 7.54
C PHE A 68 -16.22 2.90 6.32
N VAL A 69 -17.12 2.82 5.35
CA VAL A 69 -17.13 3.69 4.16
C VAL A 69 -18.34 4.61 4.24
N ILE A 70 -18.11 5.91 4.11
CA ILE A 70 -19.15 6.92 3.98
C ILE A 70 -19.29 7.30 2.51
N ASN A 71 -20.47 7.07 1.95
CA ASN A 71 -20.86 7.58 0.64
C ASN A 71 -21.92 8.66 0.82
N VAL A 72 -21.99 9.64 -0.09
CA VAL A 72 -23.09 10.61 -0.13
C VAL A 72 -23.87 10.45 -1.42
N SER A 73 -25.19 10.33 -1.32
CA SER A 73 -26.11 10.26 -2.44
C SER A 73 -27.25 11.25 -2.24
N ASN A 74 -27.40 12.21 -3.15
CA ASN A 74 -28.42 13.27 -3.07
C ASN A 74 -28.48 14.00 -1.71
N GLY A 75 -27.32 14.21 -1.08
CA GLY A 75 -27.21 14.88 0.23
C GLY A 75 -27.38 13.96 1.44
N ILE A 76 -27.72 12.68 1.25
CA ILE A 76 -27.84 11.69 2.32
C ILE A 76 -26.53 10.90 2.45
N PHE A 77 -26.03 10.76 3.67
CA PHE A 77 -24.79 10.05 3.97
C PHE A 77 -25.08 8.59 4.33
N GLU A 78 -24.64 7.66 3.49
CA GLU A 78 -24.73 6.22 3.70
C GLU A 78 -23.41 5.70 4.31
N VAL A 79 -23.48 5.08 5.49
CA VAL A 79 -22.35 4.40 6.13
C VAL A 79 -22.48 2.89 5.91
N LYS A 80 -21.46 2.29 5.31
CA LYS A 80 -21.31 0.84 5.17
C LYS A 80 -20.19 0.34 6.05
N GLU A 81 -20.49 -0.68 6.85
CA GLU A 81 -19.49 -1.41 7.61
C GLU A 81 -19.18 -2.74 6.90
N SER A 82 -17.89 -3.01 6.73
CA SER A 82 -17.37 -4.32 6.39
C SER A 82 -16.51 -4.85 7.52
N ARG A 83 -16.62 -6.16 7.78
CA ARG A 83 -15.90 -6.83 8.86
C ARG A 83 -15.06 -7.96 8.30
N GLU A 84 -13.78 -7.95 8.64
CA GLU A 84 -12.83 -8.98 8.23
C GLU A 84 -12.14 -9.57 9.45
N ARG A 85 -12.00 -10.91 9.49
CA ARG A 85 -11.20 -11.55 10.53
C ARG A 85 -9.75 -11.21 10.31
N LEU A 86 -9.11 -10.75 11.37
CA LEU A 86 -7.72 -10.37 11.34
C LEU A 86 -6.82 -11.55 11.62
N ASN A 87 -5.71 -11.54 10.90
CA ASN A 87 -4.57 -12.33 11.26
C ASN A 87 -3.61 -11.47 12.08
N LEU A 88 -3.50 -11.76 13.39
CA LEU A 88 -2.58 -11.04 14.27
C LEU A 88 -1.13 -11.05 13.76
N PHE A 89 -0.71 -12.13 13.10
CA PHE A 89 0.63 -12.22 12.53
C PHE A 89 0.85 -11.12 11.48
N ASP A 90 -0.09 -10.94 10.56
CA ASP A 90 0.02 -9.95 9.48
C ASP A 90 -0.10 -8.52 10.00
N GLU A 91 -0.99 -8.26 10.95
CA GLU A 91 -1.16 -6.92 11.54
C GLU A 91 0.06 -6.51 12.37
N TYR A 92 0.65 -7.43 13.15
CA TYR A 92 1.90 -7.14 13.85
C TYR A 92 3.07 -6.90 12.90
N CYS A 93 3.09 -7.59 11.75
CA CYS A 93 4.04 -7.29 10.68
C CYS A 93 3.80 -5.88 10.11
N ARG A 94 2.55 -5.52 9.81
CA ARG A 94 2.19 -4.21 9.22
C ARG A 94 2.43 -3.04 10.16
N TRP A 95 2.23 -3.21 11.46
CA TRP A 95 2.32 -2.09 12.42
C TRP A 95 3.63 -2.02 13.20
N GLY A 96 4.57 -2.94 12.95
CA GLY A 96 5.89 -2.87 13.58
C GLY A 96 5.90 -3.35 15.02
N HIS A 97 4.95 -4.20 15.43
CA HIS A 97 4.95 -4.77 16.78
C HIS A 97 5.93 -5.94 16.87
N PHE A 98 7.24 -5.65 16.80
CA PHE A 98 8.31 -6.63 16.63
C PHE A 98 8.27 -7.81 17.59
N GLU A 99 8.14 -7.57 18.90
CA GLU A 99 8.08 -8.67 19.89
C GLU A 99 6.78 -9.47 19.83
N LYS A 100 5.65 -8.84 19.47
CA LYS A 100 4.38 -9.55 19.26
C LYS A 100 4.43 -10.38 17.98
N PHE A 101 5.01 -9.85 16.90
CA PHE A 101 5.31 -10.58 15.67
C PHE A 101 6.13 -11.85 15.96
N LYS A 102 7.24 -11.74 16.70
CA LYS A 102 8.08 -12.89 17.08
C LYS A 102 7.30 -13.92 17.89
N SER A 103 6.41 -13.47 18.76
CA SER A 103 5.55 -14.35 19.56
C SER A 103 4.51 -15.08 18.69
N GLU A 104 3.86 -14.39 17.75
CA GLU A 104 2.94 -15.00 16.79
C GLU A 104 3.63 -15.95 15.82
N LEU A 105 4.85 -15.63 15.36
CA LEU A 105 5.62 -16.47 14.44
C LEU A 105 5.87 -17.89 15.01
N LYS A 106 5.99 -18.00 16.34
CA LYS A 106 6.21 -19.28 17.04
C LYS A 106 4.94 -20.13 17.15
N LYS A 107 3.76 -19.57 16.91
CA LYS A 107 2.51 -20.32 17.03
C LYS A 107 2.33 -21.33 15.89
N PRO A 108 1.77 -22.53 16.16
CA PRO A 108 1.49 -23.51 15.13
C PRO A 108 0.62 -22.95 14.01
N GLY A 109 0.95 -23.26 12.75
CA GLY A 109 0.19 -22.84 11.57
C GLY A 109 0.62 -21.51 10.95
N ASN A 110 1.23 -20.60 11.71
CA ASN A 110 1.64 -19.28 11.21
C ASN A 110 2.83 -19.33 10.24
N SER A 111 3.56 -20.46 10.17
CA SER A 111 4.61 -20.66 9.18
C SER A 111 4.12 -20.55 7.73
N ARG A 112 2.84 -20.85 7.48
CA ARG A 112 2.22 -20.74 6.16
C ARG A 112 1.96 -19.29 5.73
N LEU A 113 1.99 -18.36 6.68
CA LEU A 113 1.66 -16.94 6.47
C LEU A 113 2.89 -16.07 6.25
N ARG A 114 4.10 -16.63 6.31
CA ARG A 114 5.35 -15.86 6.28
C ARG A 114 5.48 -14.96 5.05
N LEU A 115 5.00 -15.40 3.88
CA LEU A 115 4.92 -14.58 2.68
C LEU A 115 4.01 -13.35 2.90
N GLN A 116 2.80 -13.58 3.40
CA GLN A 116 1.82 -12.53 3.64
C GLN A 116 2.27 -11.56 4.74
N GLY A 117 2.92 -12.07 5.78
CA GLY A 117 3.56 -11.26 6.83
C GLY A 117 4.71 -10.42 6.28
N PHE A 118 5.57 -10.98 5.43
CA PHE A 118 6.66 -10.23 4.79
C PHE A 118 6.14 -9.07 3.94
N LEU A 119 5.13 -9.34 3.10
CA LEU A 119 4.47 -8.28 2.31
C LEU A 119 3.78 -7.26 3.20
N SER A 120 3.10 -7.70 4.27
CA SER A 120 2.46 -6.80 5.23
C SER A 120 3.46 -5.88 5.92
N ALA A 121 4.65 -6.39 6.27
CA ALA A 121 5.74 -5.59 6.81
C ALA A 121 6.24 -4.54 5.81
N ILE A 122 6.41 -4.91 4.54
CA ILE A 122 6.73 -3.94 3.48
C ILE A 122 5.62 -2.88 3.38
N TYR A 123 4.35 -3.29 3.32
CA TYR A 123 3.22 -2.36 3.14
C TYR A 123 3.05 -1.38 4.30
N GLY A 124 3.48 -1.77 5.50
CA GLY A 124 3.52 -0.93 6.68
C GLY A 124 4.83 -0.15 6.87
N ASP A 125 5.76 -0.27 5.93
CA ASP A 125 7.12 0.26 5.96
C ASP A 125 7.95 -0.13 7.21
N GLN A 126 7.77 -1.37 7.69
CA GLN A 126 8.37 -1.90 8.91
C GLN A 126 9.73 -2.56 8.65
N ALA A 127 10.75 -1.74 8.37
CA ALA A 127 12.08 -2.20 7.96
C ALA A 127 12.75 -3.18 8.96
N GLU A 128 12.50 -3.04 10.27
CA GLU A 128 13.05 -3.95 11.29
C GLU A 128 12.46 -5.38 11.14
N ILE A 129 11.15 -5.49 10.92
CA ILE A 129 10.50 -6.78 10.70
C ILE A 129 10.95 -7.35 9.34
N VAL A 130 11.01 -6.54 8.30
CA VAL A 130 11.55 -6.93 6.99
C VAL A 130 12.97 -7.49 7.13
N ALA A 131 13.85 -6.81 7.87
CA ALA A 131 15.21 -7.27 8.13
C ALA A 131 15.25 -8.63 8.83
N TYR A 132 14.36 -8.85 9.81
CA TYR A 132 14.26 -10.14 10.49
C TYR A 132 13.85 -11.27 9.54
N PHE A 133 12.93 -11.03 8.60
CA PHE A 133 12.57 -12.02 7.57
C PHE A 133 13.77 -12.42 6.71
N ILE A 134 14.57 -11.43 6.27
CA ILE A 134 15.77 -11.66 5.45
C ILE A 134 16.85 -12.39 6.24
N GLN A 135 17.23 -11.87 7.41
CA GLN A 135 18.32 -12.39 8.23
C GLN A 135 18.08 -13.84 8.68
N HIS A 136 16.83 -14.18 9.00
CA HIS A 136 16.45 -15.52 9.44
C HIS A 136 15.94 -16.43 8.32
N THR A 137 16.00 -15.98 7.05
CA THR A 137 15.55 -16.75 5.88
C THR A 137 14.16 -17.38 6.11
N LEU A 138 13.23 -16.59 6.66
CA LEU A 138 11.93 -17.12 7.08
C LEU A 138 11.09 -17.61 5.90
N PHE A 139 11.29 -17.02 4.73
CA PHE A 139 10.66 -17.38 3.46
C PHE A 139 11.67 -17.19 2.31
N PRO A 140 11.62 -18.02 1.26
CA PRO A 140 12.44 -17.85 0.06
C PRO A 140 11.99 -16.63 -0.76
N VAL A 141 12.55 -15.46 -0.43
CA VAL A 141 12.21 -14.16 -1.04
C VAL A 141 12.42 -14.15 -2.55
N GLU A 142 13.35 -14.96 -3.06
CA GLU A 142 13.60 -15.17 -4.48
C GLU A 142 12.42 -15.81 -5.24
N ARG A 143 11.43 -16.37 -4.53
CA ARG A 143 10.21 -16.94 -5.12
C ARG A 143 9.05 -15.94 -5.23
N LEU A 144 9.27 -14.69 -4.85
CA LEU A 144 8.27 -13.65 -5.08
C LEU A 144 8.11 -13.40 -6.58
N TYR A 145 6.86 -13.31 -7.02
CA TYR A 145 6.54 -12.95 -8.41
C TYR A 145 7.04 -11.54 -8.74
N ASN A 146 6.82 -10.59 -7.82
CA ASN A 146 7.36 -9.24 -7.91
C ASN A 146 8.59 -9.09 -7.01
N SER A 147 9.59 -8.34 -7.46
CA SER A 147 10.73 -7.97 -6.62
C SER A 147 10.28 -7.27 -5.32
N PRO A 148 10.92 -7.54 -4.15
CA PRO A 148 10.66 -6.78 -2.92
C PRO A 148 10.80 -5.26 -3.10
N LEU A 149 11.73 -4.82 -3.95
CA LEU A 149 11.94 -3.41 -4.26
C LEU A 149 10.75 -2.82 -5.03
N TYR A 150 10.14 -3.60 -5.92
CA TYR A 150 8.92 -3.20 -6.62
C TYR A 150 7.76 -3.04 -5.63
N GLU A 151 7.60 -3.98 -4.69
CA GLU A 151 6.55 -3.86 -3.68
C GLU A 151 6.73 -2.62 -2.80
N CYS A 152 7.96 -2.26 -2.46
CA CYS A 152 8.26 -1.02 -1.75
C CYS A 152 7.87 0.22 -2.57
N VAL A 153 8.20 0.28 -3.86
CA VAL A 153 7.80 1.41 -4.73
C VAL A 153 6.29 1.48 -4.86
N ARG A 154 5.62 0.33 -4.99
CA ARG A 154 4.16 0.27 -5.12
C ARG A 154 3.46 0.85 -3.88
N MET A 155 4.05 0.71 -2.71
CA MET A 155 3.49 1.14 -1.43
C MET A 155 4.14 2.40 -0.85
N ASP A 156 5.13 2.97 -1.54
CA ASP A 156 5.98 4.07 -1.06
C ASP A 156 6.66 3.78 0.29
N SER A 157 7.10 2.53 0.48
CA SER A 157 7.74 2.03 1.70
C SER A 157 9.24 2.37 1.71
N VAL A 158 9.56 3.61 2.07
CA VAL A 158 10.91 4.19 1.96
C VAL A 158 11.94 3.45 2.82
N ASN A 159 11.63 3.18 4.09
CA ASN A 159 12.60 2.56 5.00
C ASN A 159 12.89 1.11 4.60
N SER A 160 11.84 0.39 4.21
CA SER A 160 11.93 -0.98 3.70
C SER A 160 12.72 -1.02 2.39
N PHE A 161 12.51 -0.03 1.50
CA PHE A 161 13.28 0.12 0.27
C PHE A 161 14.77 0.31 0.57
N HIS A 162 15.12 1.23 1.48
CA HIS A 162 16.51 1.50 1.84
C HIS A 162 17.22 0.24 2.29
N PHE A 163 16.60 -0.53 3.19
CA PHE A 163 17.15 -1.79 3.67
C PHE A 163 17.26 -2.83 2.54
N LEU A 164 16.16 -3.09 1.83
CA LEU A 164 16.12 -4.13 0.79
C LEU A 164 17.07 -3.83 -0.37
N ALA A 165 17.32 -2.57 -0.71
CA ALA A 165 18.24 -2.20 -1.79
C ALA A 165 19.71 -2.54 -1.48
N GLN A 166 20.04 -2.83 -0.22
CA GLN A 166 21.36 -3.33 0.18
C GLN A 166 21.49 -4.84 -0.06
N HIS A 167 20.37 -5.56 -0.15
CA HIS A 167 20.31 -7.02 -0.27
C HIS A 167 19.89 -7.49 -1.66
N PHE A 168 19.09 -6.69 -2.37
CA PHE A 168 18.50 -7.03 -3.65
C PHE A 168 18.93 -6.02 -4.70
N GLN A 169 19.20 -6.51 -5.89
CA GLN A 169 19.45 -5.64 -7.03
C GLN A 169 18.10 -5.14 -7.57
N PRO A 170 17.98 -3.84 -7.90
CA PRO A 170 16.84 -3.36 -8.65
C PRO A 170 16.80 -4.12 -9.98
N GLN A 171 15.67 -4.77 -10.25
CA GLN A 171 15.41 -5.35 -11.56
C GLN A 171 14.98 -4.22 -12.52
N GLU A 172 15.28 -4.40 -13.81
CA GLU A 172 14.80 -3.53 -14.87
C GLU A 172 13.27 -3.39 -14.77
N GLN A 173 12.72 -2.21 -15.10
CA GLN A 173 11.34 -1.74 -14.87
C GLN A 173 11.06 -0.93 -13.58
N LEU A 174 11.98 -0.79 -12.62
CA LEU A 174 11.64 -0.06 -11.38
C LEU A 174 11.38 1.46 -11.59
N LEU A 175 12.10 2.10 -12.53
CA LEU A 175 11.99 3.53 -12.83
C LEU A 175 10.59 3.97 -13.28
N PRO A 176 9.95 3.35 -14.30
CA PRO A 176 8.58 3.69 -14.67
C PRO A 176 7.59 3.67 -13.50
N TYR A 177 7.72 2.69 -12.60
CA TYR A 177 6.83 2.59 -11.44
C TYR A 177 7.10 3.68 -10.40
N ILE A 178 8.36 4.05 -10.16
CA ILE A 178 8.70 5.18 -9.29
C ILE A 178 8.04 6.46 -9.78
N LEU A 179 8.08 6.69 -11.11
CA LEU A 179 7.47 7.86 -11.72
C LEU A 179 5.94 7.79 -11.65
N GLU A 180 5.35 6.62 -11.93
CA GLU A 180 3.89 6.41 -11.87
C GLU A 180 3.32 6.59 -10.47
N ARG A 181 4.06 6.17 -9.44
CA ARG A 181 3.65 6.27 -8.03
C ARG A 181 4.04 7.58 -7.36
N ASP A 182 4.73 8.48 -8.06
CA ASP A 182 5.29 9.71 -7.50
C ASP A 182 6.17 9.45 -6.25
N ALA A 183 6.95 8.36 -6.28
CA ALA A 183 7.76 7.89 -5.16
C ALA A 183 9.06 8.71 -5.01
N LEU A 184 8.92 9.99 -4.68
CA LEU A 184 10.01 10.98 -4.66
C LEU A 184 11.15 10.60 -3.72
N ALA A 185 10.83 10.11 -2.52
CA ALA A 185 11.82 9.77 -1.51
C ALA A 185 12.69 8.59 -1.96
N ILE A 186 12.07 7.58 -2.56
CA ILE A 186 12.77 6.44 -3.15
C ILE A 186 13.67 6.89 -4.31
N LEU A 187 13.18 7.77 -5.20
CA LEU A 187 14.00 8.33 -6.27
C LEU A 187 15.22 9.08 -5.72
N LYS A 188 15.04 9.92 -4.70
CA LYS A 188 16.15 10.64 -4.04
C LYS A 188 17.18 9.68 -3.46
N TYR A 189 16.76 8.60 -2.84
CA TYR A 189 17.67 7.59 -2.29
C TYR A 189 18.48 6.89 -3.38
N ILE A 190 17.85 6.50 -4.49
CA ILE A 190 18.55 5.92 -5.65
C ILE A 190 19.60 6.90 -6.18
N LEU A 191 19.22 8.17 -6.36
CA LEU A 191 20.13 9.21 -6.85
C LEU A 191 21.29 9.49 -5.89
N ALA A 192 21.07 9.35 -4.57
CA ALA A 192 22.09 9.51 -3.55
C ALA A 192 23.01 8.28 -3.41
N THR A 193 22.66 7.16 -4.04
CA THR A 193 23.40 5.88 -3.92
C THR A 193 24.03 5.51 -5.27
N PRO A 194 25.33 5.78 -5.48
CA PRO A 194 25.97 5.63 -6.79
C PRO A 194 25.78 4.26 -7.43
N SER A 195 25.92 3.18 -6.66
CA SER A 195 25.75 1.81 -7.15
C SER A 195 24.34 1.49 -7.64
N LEU A 196 23.31 2.13 -7.06
CA LEU A 196 21.92 2.01 -7.54
C LEU A 196 21.70 2.90 -8.76
N MET A 197 22.22 4.13 -8.73
CA MET A 197 22.11 5.06 -9.85
C MET A 197 22.72 4.48 -11.13
N ASP A 198 23.95 3.95 -11.06
CA ASP A 198 24.64 3.37 -12.21
C ASP A 198 23.80 2.29 -12.89
N LYS A 199 23.14 1.42 -12.11
CA LYS A 199 22.25 0.38 -12.63
C LYS A 199 21.00 0.93 -13.26
N MET A 200 20.42 1.95 -12.64
CA MET A 200 19.17 2.55 -13.10
C MET A 200 19.36 3.43 -14.34
N THR A 201 20.58 3.83 -14.68
CA THR A 201 20.85 4.55 -15.95
C THR A 201 20.73 3.67 -17.19
N GLN A 202 20.79 2.34 -17.04
CA GLN A 202 20.58 1.40 -18.14
C GLN A 202 19.08 1.14 -18.33
N ILE A 203 18.39 2.11 -18.93
CA ILE A 203 16.94 2.04 -19.16
C ILE A 203 16.68 1.20 -20.42
N SER A 204 15.86 0.15 -20.28
CA SER A 204 15.42 -0.65 -21.43
C SER A 204 14.63 0.22 -22.43
N GLN A 205 14.65 -0.14 -23.73
CA GLN A 205 13.92 0.63 -24.75
C GLN A 205 12.40 0.67 -24.48
N GLU A 206 11.86 -0.41 -23.92
CA GLU A 206 10.45 -0.49 -23.52
C GLU A 206 10.12 0.52 -22.41
N ASP A 207 10.93 0.54 -21.35
CA ASP A 207 10.76 1.47 -20.24
C ASP A 207 10.97 2.91 -20.69
N LEU A 208 11.96 3.17 -21.54
CA LEU A 208 12.20 4.49 -22.11
C LEU A 208 10.98 4.99 -22.88
N THR A 209 10.39 4.15 -23.72
CA THR A 209 9.18 4.47 -24.49
C THR A 209 7.99 4.75 -23.57
N ARG A 210 7.80 3.93 -22.53
CA ARG A 210 6.76 4.13 -21.52
C ARG A 210 6.93 5.47 -20.78
N ILE A 211 8.15 5.76 -20.33
CA ILE A 211 8.50 7.00 -19.63
C ILE A 211 8.25 8.20 -20.55
N GLN A 212 8.73 8.17 -21.79
CA GLN A 212 8.52 9.25 -22.77
C GLN A 212 7.05 9.53 -23.03
N ARG A 213 6.23 8.49 -23.22
CA ARG A 213 4.78 8.64 -23.33
C ARG A 213 4.18 9.28 -22.07
N ASP A 214 4.58 8.81 -20.89
CA ASP A 214 4.02 9.26 -19.62
C ASP A 214 4.44 10.71 -19.29
N MET A 215 5.64 11.15 -19.69
CA MET A 215 6.11 12.53 -19.56
C MET A 215 5.22 13.58 -20.25
N THR A 216 4.39 13.19 -21.21
CA THR A 216 3.46 14.09 -21.92
C THR A 216 2.17 14.33 -21.15
N LYS A 217 1.87 13.52 -20.13
CA LYS A 217 0.60 13.56 -19.41
C LYS A 217 0.68 14.54 -18.23
N PRO A 218 -0.35 15.39 -18.00
CA PRO A 218 -0.34 16.38 -16.92
C PRO A 218 -0.10 15.82 -15.52
N ARG A 219 -0.56 14.59 -15.23
CA ARG A 219 -0.37 13.93 -13.92
C ARG A 219 1.10 13.70 -13.53
N PHE A 220 2.03 13.83 -14.48
CA PHE A 220 3.46 13.72 -14.25
C PHE A 220 4.18 15.09 -14.21
N ASP A 221 3.47 16.22 -14.11
CA ASP A 221 4.07 17.50 -13.75
C ASP A 221 4.29 17.61 -12.23
N ASN A 222 5.05 16.67 -11.67
CA ASN A 222 5.37 16.59 -10.25
C ASN A 222 6.88 16.71 -10.00
N GLN A 223 7.26 16.81 -8.73
CA GLN A 223 8.66 16.97 -8.34
C GLN A 223 9.51 15.74 -8.71
N THR A 224 8.93 14.54 -8.62
CA THR A 224 9.61 13.29 -8.98
C THR A 224 10.02 13.28 -10.44
N MET A 225 9.10 13.62 -11.35
CA MET A 225 9.38 13.70 -12.78
C MET A 225 10.38 14.81 -13.12
N LYS A 226 10.30 15.97 -12.47
CA LYS A 226 11.27 17.07 -12.66
C LYS A 226 12.68 16.63 -12.29
N LEU A 227 12.82 15.99 -11.13
CA LEU A 227 14.10 15.47 -10.64
C LEU A 227 14.64 14.37 -11.56
N PHE A 228 13.79 13.44 -11.99
CA PHE A 228 14.15 12.39 -12.93
C PHE A 228 14.67 12.98 -14.26
N LYS A 229 13.93 13.91 -14.87
CA LYS A 229 14.35 14.60 -16.10
C LYS A 229 15.67 15.33 -15.96
N GLU A 230 15.99 15.87 -14.79
CA GLU A 230 17.28 16.54 -14.54
C GLU A 230 18.45 15.55 -14.45
N LYS A 231 18.26 14.44 -13.73
CA LYS A 231 19.35 13.51 -13.41
C LYS A 231 19.54 12.40 -14.45
N PHE A 232 18.53 12.11 -15.25
CA PHE A 232 18.57 11.08 -16.30
C PHE A 232 18.65 11.67 -17.72
N ARG A 233 19.02 12.95 -17.90
CA ARG A 233 19.08 13.62 -19.23
C ARG A 233 19.81 12.81 -20.30
N SER A 234 20.98 12.28 -19.95
CA SER A 234 21.82 11.52 -20.89
C SER A 234 21.20 10.18 -21.27
N ALA A 235 20.57 9.49 -20.30
CA ALA A 235 19.86 8.22 -20.54
C ALA A 235 18.55 8.44 -21.29
N LEU A 236 17.92 9.59 -21.08
CA LEU A 236 16.70 9.96 -21.77
C LEU A 236 16.92 10.27 -23.24
N ALA A 237 18.16 10.61 -23.64
CA ALA A 237 18.60 11.01 -24.98
C ALA A 237 17.40 11.22 -25.89
N LEU A 238 16.62 12.26 -25.55
CA LEU A 238 15.62 12.78 -26.45
C LEU A 238 16.47 13.18 -27.64
N HIS A 239 16.44 12.37 -28.69
CA HIS A 239 17.04 12.72 -29.96
C HIS A 239 16.48 14.12 -30.28
N ASN A 240 17.29 15.14 -30.06
CA ASN A 240 17.10 16.42 -30.71
C ASN A 240 17.31 16.18 -32.20
#